data_AF-A0A7X7B2Q7-F1
#
_entry.id   AF-A0A7X7B2Q7-F1
#
_cell.length_a   1.000
_cell.length_b   1.000
_cell.length_c   1.000
_cell.angle_alpha   90.00
_cell.angle_beta   90.00
_cell.angle_gamma   90.00
#
_symmetry.space_group_name_H-M   'P 1'
#
loop_
_entity.id
_entity.type
_entity.pdbx_description
1 polymer ?
#
loop_
_entity_poly.entity_id
_entity_poly.type
_entity_poly.pdbx_seq_one_letter_code
_entity_poly.pdbx_strand_id
1 'polypeptide(L)'
;MKVEKMVPGLRIIKTSLAVFVCMVLFYAIRYYTPTHALVACVLMMKSTPDETRFAGIDRIKGTLLGGLISYGGLLILDTLSIDMTHYVTPLIVAIGVLLCLVVSKAYEQGSYVSSMSSVVFIITIFGHATSTRSITLYVIVRTLETLVGILIAFAVNKLITVDRFEKFKGV
;
A
#
# COMPACT_ATOMS: atom_id res chain seq x y z
N MET A 1 -33.46 -17.72 16.16
CA MET A 1 -32.19 -17.38 15.50
C MET A 1 -31.32 -16.65 16.51
N LYS A 2 -30.41 -17.36 17.20
CA LYS A 2 -29.53 -16.75 18.20
C LYS A 2 -28.51 -15.90 17.44
N VAL A 3 -28.61 -14.58 17.58
CA VAL A 3 -27.54 -13.65 17.22
C VAL A 3 -26.42 -13.88 18.22
N GLU A 4 -25.61 -14.91 17.98
CA GLU A 4 -24.42 -15.18 18.76
C GLU A 4 -23.49 -13.97 18.62
N LYS A 5 -23.02 -13.45 19.77
CA LYS A 5 -22.31 -12.18 19.88
C LYS A 5 -21.17 -12.08 18.86
N MET A 6 -21.35 -11.26 17.84
CA MET A 6 -20.32 -10.92 16.86
C MET A 6 -19.34 -9.92 17.51
N VAL A 7 -18.56 -10.38 18.50
CA VAL A 7 -17.55 -9.55 19.15
C VAL A 7 -16.37 -9.42 18.18
N PRO A 8 -16.04 -8.21 17.70
CA PRO A 8 -14.91 -8.05 16.79
C PRO A 8 -13.61 -8.47 17.48
N GLY A 9 -12.86 -9.35 16.82
CA GLY A 9 -11.55 -9.78 17.30
C GLY A 9 -10.58 -8.60 17.39
N LEU A 10 -9.55 -8.73 18.24
CA LEU A 10 -8.59 -7.66 18.53
C LEU A 10 -7.93 -7.08 17.26
N ARG A 11 -7.65 -7.93 16.26
CA ARG A 11 -7.11 -7.49 14.96
C ARG A 11 -8.05 -6.49 14.26
N ILE A 12 -9.37 -6.72 14.30
CA ILE A 12 -10.36 -5.84 13.66
C ILE A 12 -10.34 -4.46 14.33
N ILE A 13 -10.29 -4.42 15.66
CA ILE A 13 -10.25 -3.18 16.44
C ILE A 13 -8.95 -2.42 16.14
N LYS A 14 -7.81 -3.10 16.12
CA LYS A 14 -6.51 -2.51 15.77
C LYS A 14 -6.51 -1.93 14.36
N THR A 15 -7.06 -2.65 13.39
CA THR A 15 -7.15 -2.16 12.00
C THR A 15 -7.97 -0.89 11.92
N SER A 16 -9.17 -0.88 12.53
CA SER A 16 -10.05 0.30 12.53
C SER A 16 -9.38 1.49 13.21
N LEU A 17 -8.69 1.26 14.34
CA LEU A 17 -7.94 2.31 15.02
C LEU A 17 -6.77 2.84 14.18
N ALA A 18 -6.02 1.97 13.49
CA ALA A 18 -4.94 2.39 12.61
C ALA A 18 -5.45 3.27 11.46
N VAL A 19 -6.58 2.92 10.86
CA VAL A 19 -7.24 3.74 9.84
C VAL A 19 -7.67 5.09 10.41
N PHE A 20 -8.27 5.11 11.61
CA PHE A 20 -8.66 6.35 12.28
C PHE A 20 -7.46 7.27 12.56
N VAL A 21 -6.39 6.74 13.18
CA VAL A 21 -5.17 7.49 13.48
C VAL A 21 -4.52 8.01 12.20
N CYS A 22 -4.46 7.18 11.15
CA CYS A 22 -3.96 7.57 9.84
C CYS A 22 -4.76 8.74 9.26
N MET A 23 -6.09 8.65 9.29
CA MET A 23 -6.96 9.71 8.79
C MET A 23 -6.78 11.02 9.56
N VAL A 24 -6.70 10.96 10.89
CA VAL A 24 -6.47 12.15 11.74
C VAL A 24 -5.13 12.81 11.43
N LEU A 25 -4.06 12.02 11.25
CA LEU A 25 -2.73 12.53 10.89
C LEU A 25 -2.75 13.26 9.54
N PHE A 26 -3.35 12.66 8.52
CA PHE A 26 -3.42 13.26 7.19
C PHE A 26 -4.35 14.48 7.15
N TYR A 27 -5.43 14.48 7.95
CA TYR A 27 -6.29 15.66 8.12
C TYR A 27 -5.52 16.84 8.73
N ALA A 28 -4.65 16.60 9.71
CA ALA A 28 -3.85 17.65 10.35
C ALA A 28 -2.90 18.37 9.38
N ILE A 29 -2.39 17.66 8.36
CA ILE A 29 -1.55 18.24 7.29
C ILE A 29 -2.35 18.71 6.07
N ARG A 30 -3.69 18.83 6.19
CA ARG A 30 -4.62 19.26 5.13
C ARG A 30 -4.58 18.37 3.87
N TYR A 31 -4.32 17.08 4.06
CA TYR A 31 -4.31 16.09 2.99
C TYR A 31 -5.50 15.14 3.16
N TYR A 32 -6.57 15.37 2.38
CA TYR A 32 -7.89 14.80 2.68
C TYR A 32 -8.17 13.44 2.02
N THR A 33 -7.35 13.01 1.08
CA THR A 33 -7.58 11.76 0.31
C THR A 33 -6.41 10.76 0.39
N PRO A 34 -5.96 10.33 1.59
CA PRO A 34 -4.83 9.40 1.79
C PRO A 34 -5.17 7.94 1.49
N THR A 35 -5.81 7.67 0.36
CA THR A 35 -6.35 6.35 0.01
C THR A 35 -5.31 5.25 0.11
N HIS A 36 -4.09 5.49 -0.39
CA HIS A 36 -3.00 4.51 -0.34
C HIS A 36 -2.52 4.22 1.09
N ALA A 37 -2.47 5.24 1.95
CA ALA A 37 -2.09 5.08 3.35
C ALA A 37 -3.14 4.27 4.13
N LEU A 38 -4.43 4.57 3.92
CA LEU A 38 -5.53 3.86 4.57
C LEU A 38 -5.58 2.38 4.15
N VAL A 39 -5.41 2.10 2.85
CA VAL A 39 -5.31 0.72 2.33
C VAL A 39 -4.10 0.00 2.92
N ALA A 40 -2.96 0.68 3.04
CA ALA A 40 -1.78 0.10 3.67
C ALA A 40 -2.03 -0.26 5.14
N CYS A 41 -2.74 0.58 5.90
CA CYS A 41 -3.13 0.26 7.28
C CYS A 41 -3.94 -1.04 7.37
N VAL A 42 -4.91 -1.22 6.47
CA VAL A 42 -5.76 -2.42 6.45
C VAL A 42 -4.99 -3.67 6.06
N LEU A 43 -4.23 -3.59 4.96
CA LEU A 43 -3.54 -4.76 4.41
C LEU A 43 -2.39 -5.25 5.30
N MET A 44 -1.67 -4.33 5.94
CA MET A 44 -0.49 -4.68 6.75
C MET A 44 -0.84 -5.14 8.15
N MET A 45 -2.03 -4.83 8.68
CA MET A 45 -2.40 -5.25 10.03
C MET A 45 -2.53 -6.78 10.12
N LYS A 46 -1.61 -7.41 10.85
CA LYS A 46 -1.61 -8.85 11.18
C LYS A 46 -1.92 -9.09 12.66
N SER A 47 -1.97 -10.36 13.06
CA SER A 47 -2.30 -10.74 14.43
C SER A 47 -1.20 -10.32 15.41
N THR A 48 0.06 -10.44 15.00
CA THR A 48 1.21 -10.06 15.81
C THR A 48 1.97 -8.86 15.22
N PRO A 49 2.70 -8.09 16.07
CA PRO A 49 3.56 -7.01 15.61
C PRO A 49 4.68 -7.47 14.67
N ASP A 50 5.27 -8.64 14.91
CA ASP A 50 6.35 -9.17 14.08
C ASP A 50 5.86 -9.59 12.69
N GLU A 51 4.71 -10.27 12.60
CA GLU A 51 4.07 -10.57 11.31
C GLU A 51 3.73 -9.28 10.54
N THR A 52 3.24 -8.26 11.24
CA THR A 52 2.95 -6.95 10.65
C THR A 52 4.22 -6.28 10.13
N ARG A 53 5.33 -6.42 10.86
CA ARG A 53 6.63 -5.90 10.45
C ARG A 53 7.16 -6.60 9.21
N PHE A 54 7.17 -7.93 9.18
CA PHE A 54 7.63 -8.70 8.01
C PHE A 54 6.78 -8.39 6.78
N ALA A 55 5.44 -8.44 6.91
CA ALA A 55 4.53 -8.09 5.82
C ALA A 55 4.71 -6.62 5.35
N GLY A 56 4.94 -5.70 6.29
CA GLY A 56 5.22 -4.30 6.02
C GLY A 56 6.51 -4.11 5.23
N ILE A 57 7.61 -4.76 5.61
CA ILE A 57 8.90 -4.68 4.90
C ILE A 57 8.76 -5.18 3.47
N ASP A 58 8.10 -6.32 3.26
CA ASP A 58 7.90 -6.84 1.91
C ASP A 58 7.01 -5.92 1.06
N ARG A 59 6.02 -5.27 1.69
CA ARG A 59 5.19 -4.26 1.04
C ARG A 59 6.00 -3.03 0.66
N ILE A 60 6.92 -2.58 1.50
CA ILE A 60 7.84 -1.46 1.19
C ILE A 60 8.70 -1.81 -0.01
N LYS A 61 9.36 -2.98 0.00
CA LYS A 61 10.19 -3.45 -1.12
C LYS A 61 9.41 -3.50 -2.43
N GLY A 62 8.20 -4.09 -2.39
CA GLY A 62 7.32 -4.17 -3.56
C GLY A 62 6.89 -2.79 -4.04
N THR A 63 6.58 -1.87 -3.13
CA THR A 63 6.16 -0.51 -3.48
C THR A 63 7.30 0.30 -4.10
N LEU A 64 8.53 0.17 -3.59
CA LEU A 64 9.70 0.84 -4.16
C LEU A 64 10.03 0.31 -5.55
N LEU A 65 10.04 -1.02 -5.73
CA LEU A 65 10.27 -1.63 -7.04
C LEU A 65 9.18 -1.25 -8.06
N GLY A 66 7.92 -1.40 -7.68
CA GLY A 66 6.78 -1.05 -8.56
C GLY A 66 6.70 0.45 -8.83
N GLY A 67 7.07 1.29 -7.85
CA GLY A 67 7.17 2.74 -7.98
C GLY A 67 8.25 3.15 -8.98
N LEU A 68 9.44 2.56 -8.90
CA LEU A 68 10.52 2.84 -9.83
C LEU A 68 10.18 2.40 -11.26
N ILE A 69 9.61 1.20 -11.42
CA ILE A 69 9.21 0.68 -12.74
C ILE A 69 8.06 1.50 -13.32
N SER A 70 7.09 1.92 -12.50
CA SER A 70 5.99 2.79 -12.98
C SER A 70 6.48 4.19 -13.35
N TYR A 71 7.45 4.75 -12.62
CA TYR A 71 8.08 5.99 -13.02
C TYR A 71 8.69 5.89 -14.42
N GLY A 72 9.49 4.85 -14.68
CA GLY A 72 10.04 4.60 -16.02
C GLY A 72 8.96 4.36 -17.08
N GLY A 73 7.94 3.56 -16.77
CA GLY A 73 6.82 3.29 -17.68
C GLY A 73 6.03 4.54 -18.05
N LEU A 74 5.79 5.43 -17.08
CA LEU A 74 5.12 6.72 -17.31
C LEU A 74 5.97 7.65 -18.17
N LEU A 75 7.29 7.72 -17.95
CA LEU A 75 8.18 8.51 -18.79
C LEU A 75 8.20 8.02 -20.24
N ILE A 76 8.16 6.70 -20.46
CA ILE A 76 8.10 6.11 -21.81
C ILE A 76 6.77 6.48 -22.49
N LEU A 77 5.64 6.35 -21.79
CA LEU A 77 4.32 6.72 -22.32
C LEU A 77 4.27 8.20 -22.71
N ASP A 78 4.78 9.07 -21.84
CA ASP A 78 4.85 10.52 -22.07
C ASP A 78 5.76 10.87 -23.26
N THR A 79 6.96 10.30 -23.31
CA THR A 79 7.94 10.54 -24.40
C THR A 79 7.42 10.09 -25.76
N LEU A 80 6.68 8.97 -25.80
CA LEU A 80 6.10 8.43 -27.03
C LEU A 80 4.73 9.04 -27.37
N SER A 81 4.21 9.96 -26.55
CA SER A 81 2.87 10.55 -26.70
C SER A 81 1.77 9.49 -26.80
N ILE A 82 1.92 8.38 -26.05
CA ILE A 82 0.97 7.28 -26.01
C ILE A 82 0.00 7.53 -24.85
N ASP A 83 -1.27 7.74 -25.18
CA ASP A 83 -2.33 7.84 -24.19
C ASP A 83 -2.83 6.46 -23.72
N MET A 84 -3.66 6.44 -22.68
CA MET A 84 -4.21 5.20 -22.13
C MET A 84 -5.24 4.52 -23.04
N THR A 85 -5.75 5.20 -24.07
CA THR A 85 -6.72 4.66 -25.03
C THR A 85 -6.06 3.99 -26.22
N HIS A 86 -4.77 4.23 -26.42
CA HIS A 86 -3.98 3.68 -27.50
C HIS A 86 -3.91 2.14 -27.44
N TYR A 87 -4.00 1.47 -28.59
CA TYR A 87 -4.01 0.01 -28.69
C TYR A 87 -2.70 -0.66 -28.22
N VAL A 88 -1.61 0.10 -28.13
CA VAL A 88 -0.30 -0.37 -27.63
C VAL A 88 -0.23 -0.37 -26.10
N THR A 89 -1.10 0.38 -25.42
CA THR A 89 -1.11 0.52 -23.96
C THR A 89 -1.22 -0.82 -23.23
N PRO A 90 -2.09 -1.77 -23.62
CA PRO A 90 -2.12 -3.10 -23.02
C PRO A 90 -0.77 -3.84 -23.09
N LEU A 91 -0.03 -3.68 -24.19
CA LEU A 91 1.29 -4.30 -24.35
C LEU A 91 2.32 -3.67 -23.40
N ILE A 92 2.33 -2.34 -23.29
CA ILE A 92 3.23 -1.62 -22.36
C ILE A 92 2.96 -2.03 -20.91
N VAL A 93 1.68 -2.13 -20.52
CA VAL A 93 1.30 -2.57 -19.18
C VAL A 93 1.73 -4.01 -18.93
N ALA A 94 1.51 -4.92 -19.89
CA ALA A 94 1.94 -6.31 -19.79
C ALA A 94 3.47 -6.44 -19.66
N ILE A 95 4.23 -5.69 -20.46
CA ILE A 95 5.69 -5.64 -20.38
C ILE A 95 6.14 -5.06 -19.03
N GLY A 96 5.50 -4.01 -18.53
CA GLY A 96 5.82 -3.43 -17.23
C GLY A 96 5.57 -4.40 -16.06
N VAL A 97 4.48 -5.16 -16.10
CA VAL A 97 4.21 -6.24 -15.14
C VAL A 97 5.24 -7.35 -15.26
N LEU A 98 5.56 -7.78 -16.48
CA LEU A 98 6.62 -8.76 -16.73
C LEU A 98 7.94 -8.29 -16.14
N LEU A 99 8.30 -7.02 -16.34
CA LEU A 99 9.51 -6.42 -15.78
C LEU A 99 9.48 -6.44 -14.25
N CYS A 100 8.35 -6.09 -13.63
CA CYS A 100 8.19 -6.19 -12.17
C CYS A 100 8.47 -7.60 -11.66
N LEU A 101 7.93 -8.63 -12.33
CA LEU A 101 8.10 -10.03 -11.95
C LEU A 101 9.55 -10.51 -12.18
N VAL A 102 10.14 -10.21 -13.33
CA VAL A 102 11.50 -10.62 -13.70
C VAL A 102 12.52 -9.95 -12.80
N VAL A 103 12.41 -8.64 -12.57
CA VAL A 103 13.31 -7.90 -11.68
C VAL A 103 13.20 -8.41 -10.25
N SER A 104 11.97 -8.63 -9.74
CA SER A 104 11.79 -9.16 -8.39
C SER A 104 12.38 -10.58 -8.26
N LYS A 105 12.24 -11.43 -9.29
CA LYS A 105 12.88 -12.74 -9.33
C LYS A 105 14.40 -12.66 -9.39
N ALA A 106 14.95 -11.71 -10.15
CA ALA A 106 16.40 -11.50 -10.27
C ALA A 106 17.03 -11.06 -8.94
N TYR A 107 16.30 -10.31 -8.11
CA TYR A 107 16.71 -9.96 -6.75
C TYR A 107 16.28 -10.97 -5.67
N GLU A 108 15.90 -12.19 -6.07
CA GLU A 108 15.47 -13.27 -5.18
C GLU A 108 14.38 -12.86 -4.18
N GLN A 109 13.50 -11.94 -4.60
CA GLN A 109 12.43 -11.46 -3.75
C GLN A 109 11.29 -12.50 -3.64
N GLY A 110 10.63 -12.52 -2.48
CA GLY A 110 9.47 -13.38 -2.25
C GLY A 110 8.29 -13.06 -3.18
N SER A 111 7.42 -14.05 -3.39
CA SER A 111 6.25 -13.94 -4.29
C SER A 111 5.36 -12.74 -3.97
N TYR A 112 5.18 -12.44 -2.68
CA TYR A 112 4.41 -11.27 -2.23
C TYR A 112 5.03 -9.94 -2.69
N VAL A 113 6.35 -9.79 -2.64
CA VAL A 113 7.05 -8.58 -3.11
C VAL A 113 6.81 -8.38 -4.61
N SER A 114 6.95 -9.46 -5.39
CA SER A 114 6.71 -9.46 -6.83
C SER A 114 5.27 -9.08 -7.18
N SER A 115 4.28 -9.68 -6.52
CA SER A 115 2.87 -9.33 -6.72
C SER A 115 2.58 -7.89 -6.33
N MET A 116 3.12 -7.41 -5.21
CA MET A 116 2.92 -6.04 -4.77
C MET A 116 3.59 -5.01 -5.68
N SER A 117 4.75 -5.33 -6.25
CA SER A 117 5.40 -4.51 -7.28
C SER A 117 4.51 -4.33 -8.50
N SER A 118 3.97 -5.43 -9.04
CA SER A 118 3.05 -5.39 -10.18
C SER A 118 1.75 -4.63 -9.87
N VAL A 119 1.17 -4.83 -8.70
CA VAL A 119 -0.05 -4.11 -8.26
C VAL A 119 0.23 -2.61 -8.16
N VAL A 120 1.36 -2.22 -7.56
CA VAL A 120 1.76 -0.82 -7.45
C VAL A 120 1.96 -0.23 -8.82
N PHE A 121 2.67 -0.92 -9.72
CA PHE A 121 2.86 -0.49 -11.10
C PHE A 121 1.53 -0.17 -11.79
N ILE A 122 0.59 -1.13 -11.81
CA ILE A 122 -0.71 -0.99 -12.48
C ILE A 122 -1.47 0.21 -11.91
N ILE A 123 -1.67 0.25 -10.59
CA ILE A 123 -2.49 1.30 -9.97
C ILE A 123 -1.78 2.68 -10.13
N THR A 124 -0.45 2.73 -10.28
CA THR A 124 0.27 4.00 -10.50
C THR A 124 0.06 4.50 -11.92
N ILE A 125 0.24 3.63 -12.92
CA ILE A 125 0.06 3.93 -14.34
C ILE A 125 -1.35 4.49 -14.56
N PHE A 126 -2.38 3.73 -14.20
CA PHE A 126 -3.78 4.15 -14.40
C PHE A 126 -4.20 5.32 -13.51
N GLY A 127 -3.69 5.40 -12.28
CA GLY A 127 -4.03 6.51 -11.39
C GLY A 127 -3.39 7.83 -11.81
N HIS A 128 -2.21 7.80 -12.45
CA HIS A 128 -1.59 9.01 -12.98
C HIS A 128 -2.36 9.59 -14.17
N ALA A 129 -2.96 8.74 -15.01
CA ALA A 129 -3.73 9.18 -16.17
C ALA A 129 -4.92 10.12 -15.83
N THR A 130 -5.41 10.07 -14.60
CA THR A 130 -6.49 10.95 -14.11
C THR A 130 -5.98 12.04 -13.16
N SER A 131 -4.66 12.13 -12.95
CA SER A 131 -4.03 13.10 -12.05
C SER A 131 -3.54 14.32 -12.82
N THR A 132 -3.64 15.49 -12.17
CA THR A 132 -3.05 16.74 -12.67
C THR A 132 -1.60 16.96 -12.20
N ARG A 133 -1.06 16.07 -11.36
CA ARG A 133 0.30 16.17 -10.83
C ARG A 133 1.31 15.72 -11.87
N SER A 134 2.53 16.26 -11.83
CA SER A 134 3.63 15.73 -12.62
C SER A 134 3.93 14.27 -12.26
N ILE A 135 4.47 13.51 -13.22
CA ILE A 135 4.80 12.08 -13.06
C ILE A 135 5.63 11.86 -11.79
N THR A 136 6.71 12.61 -11.62
CA THR A 136 7.62 12.50 -10.48
C THR A 136 6.92 12.76 -9.15
N LEU A 137 6.15 13.86 -9.05
CA LEU A 137 5.43 14.21 -7.83
C LEU A 137 4.36 13.16 -7.49
N TYR A 138 3.64 12.67 -8.50
CA TYR A 138 2.61 11.66 -8.30
C TYR A 138 3.19 10.36 -7.73
N VAL A 139 4.26 9.82 -8.32
CA VAL A 139 4.91 8.58 -7.85
C VAL A 139 5.48 8.74 -6.44
N ILE A 140 6.14 9.87 -6.15
CA ILE A 140 6.72 10.14 -4.83
C ILE A 140 5.63 10.23 -3.76
N VAL A 141 4.59 11.05 -3.98
CA VAL A 141 3.49 11.23 -3.02
C VAL A 141 2.85 9.89 -2.70
N ARG A 142 2.54 9.09 -3.72
CA ARG A 142 1.94 7.76 -3.55
C ARG A 142 2.82 6.80 -2.75
N THR A 143 4.12 6.80 -3.02
CA THR A 143 5.09 5.97 -2.31
C THR A 143 5.14 6.38 -0.85
N LEU A 144 5.22 7.68 -0.57
CA LEU A 144 5.23 8.23 0.79
C LEU A 144 3.93 7.95 1.54
N GLU A 145 2.77 8.12 0.92
CA GLU A 145 1.47 7.78 1.52
C GLU A 145 1.45 6.32 1.98
N THR A 146 1.87 5.41 1.11
CA THR A 146 1.92 3.98 1.43
C THR A 146 2.87 3.71 2.60
N LEU A 147 4.06 4.33 2.61
CA LEU A 147 5.02 4.19 3.70
C LEU A 147 4.46 4.67 5.04
N VAL A 148 3.83 5.85 5.06
CA VAL A 148 3.20 6.40 6.28
C VAL A 148 2.12 5.44 6.80
N GLY A 149 1.27 4.91 5.92
CA GLY A 149 0.25 3.93 6.31
C GLY A 149 0.82 2.64 6.92
N ILE A 150 1.93 2.13 6.38
CA ILE A 150 2.64 0.95 6.93
C ILE A 150 3.20 1.26 8.32
N LEU A 151 3.83 2.43 8.50
CA LEU A 151 4.39 2.85 9.79
C LEU A 151 3.31 2.98 10.87
N ILE A 152 2.15 3.55 10.53
CA ILE A 152 1.02 3.67 11.45
C ILE A 152 0.45 2.30 11.81
N ALA A 153 0.31 1.39 10.84
CA ALA A 153 -0.15 0.02 11.10
C ALA A 153 0.76 -0.68 12.11
N PHE A 154 2.08 -0.55 11.93
CA PHE A 154 3.06 -1.11 12.83
C PHE A 154 3.00 -0.48 14.22
N ALA A 155 2.94 0.85 14.30
CA ALA A 155 2.86 1.57 15.57
C ALA A 155 1.62 1.16 16.37
N VAL A 156 0.45 1.12 15.73
CA VAL A 156 -0.80 0.72 16.40
C VAL A 156 -0.76 -0.75 16.84
N ASN A 157 -0.24 -1.65 16.01
CA ASN A 157 -0.17 -3.07 16.39
C ASN A 157 0.79 -3.30 17.57
N LYS A 158 1.92 -2.58 17.60
CA LYS A 158 2.89 -2.66 18.70
C LYS A 158 2.34 -2.06 20.00
N LEU A 159 1.57 -0.97 19.92
CA LEU A 159 1.03 -0.31 21.09
C LEU A 159 -0.15 -1.07 21.71
N ILE A 160 -0.94 -1.79 20.92
CA ILE A 160 -2.08 -2.54 21.44
C ILE A 160 -1.69 -4.02 21.45
N THR A 161 -1.20 -4.53 22.58
CA THR A 161 -0.98 -5.97 22.77
C THR A 161 -2.17 -6.62 23.46
N VAL A 162 -2.28 -7.96 23.39
CA VAL A 162 -3.36 -8.72 24.04
C VAL A 162 -3.40 -8.40 25.53
N ASP A 163 -2.23 -8.40 26.20
CA ASP A 163 -2.10 -8.09 27.63
C ASP A 163 -2.63 -6.69 27.99
N ARG A 164 -2.40 -5.70 27.12
CA ARG A 164 -2.90 -4.33 27.31
C ARG A 164 -4.40 -4.23 27.08
N PHE A 165 -4.96 -5.05 26.20
CA PHE A 165 -6.38 -5.05 25.91
C PHE A 165 -7.20 -5.75 27.00
N GLU A 166 -6.67 -6.80 27.61
CA GLU A 166 -7.27 -7.45 28.79
C GLU A 166 -7.26 -6.51 30.00
N LYS A 167 -6.15 -5.82 30.24
CA LYS A 167 -6.06 -4.76 31.27
C LYS A 167 -7.06 -3.62 31.05
N PHE A 168 -7.38 -3.29 29.80
CA PHE A 168 -8.37 -2.26 29.44
C PHE A 168 -9.81 -2.75 29.62
N LYS A 169 -10.06 -4.06 29.52
CA LYS A 169 -11.36 -4.68 29.82
C LYS A 169 -11.61 -4.87 31.32
N GLY A 170 -10.64 -4.57 32.18
CA GLY A 170 -10.80 -4.69 33.64
C GLY A 170 -10.98 -6.13 34.11
N VAL A 171 -10.33 -7.09 33.43
CA VAL A 171 -10.14 -8.47 33.92
C VAL A 171 -8.76 -8.57 34.56
#